data_AF-A0A258V4G7-F1
#
_entry.id   AF-A0A258V4G7-F1
#
_cell.length_a   1.000
_cell.length_b   1.000
_cell.length_c   1.000
_cell.angle_alpha   90.00
_cell.angle_beta   90.00
_cell.angle_gamma   90.00
#
_symmetry.space_group_name_H-M   'P 1'
#
loop_
_entity.id
_entity.type
_entity.pdbx_description
1 polymer ?
#
loop_
_entity_poly.entity_id
_entity_poly.type
_entity_poly.pdbx_seq_one_letter_code
_entity_poly.pdbx_strand_id
1 'polypeptide(L)'
;MFRALERRAQEGDLEALEALASLRHSLKESTERAGLAASQHGYSFTEIGAALGITRQAARHRLYPSSVQLGKMTQEEADYQIALIDAMIDDVTRWGRYLASPRVHRTAYGNFRDPAALTPKTHSFTWHQRRAAITHELEYRARVYPDWIARGKLEQAEADRATRRLSAVADLYDDGFDWHARNGLRILFNVTPTTAAETEAQTDWWHHYRTVMQARGFMASDQKELAL
;
A
#
# COMPACT_ATOMS: atom_id res chain seq x y z
N MET A 1 3.07 21.46 5.61
CA MET A 1 3.30 21.74 4.18
C MET A 1 2.01 21.72 3.37
N PHE A 2 1.49 20.58 2.90
CA PHE A 2 0.41 20.58 1.89
C PHE A 2 -0.91 21.19 2.35
N ARG A 3 -1.39 20.93 3.58
CA ARG A 3 -2.57 21.65 4.13
C ARG A 3 -2.35 23.16 4.28
N ALA A 4 -1.11 23.59 4.50
CA ALA A 4 -0.77 25.02 4.53
C ALA A 4 -0.69 25.59 3.11
N LEU A 5 -0.17 24.83 2.15
CA LEU A 5 -0.19 25.18 0.73
C LEU A 5 -1.62 25.16 0.15
N GLU A 6 -2.49 24.24 0.55
CA GLU A 6 -3.90 24.19 0.17
C GLU A 6 -4.67 25.36 0.76
N ARG A 7 -4.44 25.71 2.03
CA ARG A 7 -5.07 26.88 2.64
C ARG A 7 -4.64 28.17 1.94
N ARG A 8 -3.33 28.33 1.73
CA ARG A 8 -2.76 29.45 0.98
C ARG A 8 -3.31 29.48 -0.45
N ALA A 9 -3.38 28.34 -1.14
CA ALA A 9 -3.96 28.24 -2.48
C ALA A 9 -5.46 28.58 -2.50
N GLN A 10 -6.22 28.19 -1.47
CA GLN A 10 -7.63 28.57 -1.28
C GLN A 10 -7.79 30.07 -1.02
N GLU A 11 -6.79 30.70 -0.40
CA GLU A 11 -6.67 32.15 -0.20
C GLU A 11 -6.14 32.88 -1.45
N GLY A 12 -5.87 32.17 -2.54
CA GLY A 12 -5.42 32.73 -3.82
C GLY A 12 -3.91 32.85 -4.00
N ASP A 13 -3.12 32.24 -3.12
CA ASP A 13 -1.65 32.23 -3.22
C ASP A 13 -1.17 31.36 -4.40
N LEU A 14 -0.61 32.04 -5.41
CA LEU A 14 -0.14 31.43 -6.65
C LEU A 14 1.12 30.56 -6.45
N GLU A 15 2.02 30.94 -5.53
CA GLU A 15 3.21 30.13 -5.22
C GLU A 15 2.81 28.81 -4.57
N ALA A 16 1.78 28.86 -3.73
CA ALA A 16 1.24 27.66 -3.11
C ALA A 16 0.59 26.72 -4.14
N LEU A 17 -0.14 27.27 -5.12
CA LEU A 17 -0.69 26.49 -6.24
C LEU A 17 0.40 25.82 -7.08
N GLU A 18 1.49 26.53 -7.37
CA GLU A 18 2.62 25.99 -8.14
C GLU A 18 3.34 24.88 -7.37
N ALA A 19 3.56 25.05 -6.06
CA ALA A 19 4.13 24.01 -5.20
C ALA A 19 3.25 22.75 -5.12
N LEU A 20 1.92 22.91 -5.06
CA LEU A 20 0.97 21.78 -5.10
C LEU A 20 1.02 21.05 -6.45
N ALA A 21 1.12 21.80 -7.56
CA ALA A 21 1.23 21.24 -8.90
C ALA A 21 2.53 20.45 -9.08
N SER A 22 3.65 20.98 -8.59
CA SER A 22 4.95 20.32 -8.59
C SER A 22 4.94 19.01 -7.79
N LEU A 23 4.36 19.02 -6.58
CA LEU A 23 4.26 17.80 -5.77
C LEU A 23 3.39 16.73 -6.44
N ARG A 24 2.28 17.14 -7.07
CA ARG A 24 1.40 16.23 -7.81
C ARG A 24 2.13 15.59 -8.99
N HIS A 25 3.01 16.34 -9.66
CA HIS A 25 3.84 15.83 -10.74
C HIS A 25 4.84 14.77 -10.23
N SER A 26 5.58 15.05 -9.16
CA SER A 26 6.52 14.08 -8.56
C SER A 26 5.84 12.80 -8.09
N LEU A 27 4.64 12.92 -7.51
CA LEU A 27 3.80 11.79 -7.11
C LEU A 27 3.41 10.90 -8.27
N LYS A 28 2.95 11.55 -9.34
CA LYS A 28 2.62 10.86 -10.58
C LYS A 28 3.83 10.08 -11.08
N GLU A 29 4.99 10.73 -11.24
CA GLU A 29 6.19 10.05 -11.73
C GLU A 29 6.61 8.85 -10.88
N SER A 30 6.51 8.95 -9.55
CA SER A 30 6.85 7.84 -8.65
C SER A 30 5.93 6.65 -8.85
N THR A 31 4.60 6.86 -8.87
CA THR A 31 3.63 5.80 -9.12
C THR A 31 3.78 5.21 -10.53
N GLU A 32 4.10 6.05 -11.53
CA GLU A 32 4.35 5.58 -12.90
C GLU A 32 5.61 4.74 -13.01
N ARG A 33 6.71 5.11 -12.34
CA ARG A 33 7.93 4.31 -12.26
C ARG A 33 7.69 2.99 -11.54
N ALA A 34 6.91 2.97 -10.46
CA ALA A 34 6.55 1.74 -9.76
C ALA A 34 5.74 0.78 -10.65
N GLY A 35 4.73 1.30 -11.36
CA GLY A 35 3.93 0.52 -12.31
C GLY A 35 4.73 0.03 -13.52
N LEU A 36 5.60 0.87 -14.09
CA LEU A 36 6.51 0.50 -15.17
C LEU A 36 7.53 -0.54 -14.73
N ALA A 37 8.12 -0.40 -13.54
CA ALA A 37 9.07 -1.38 -13.01
C ALA A 37 8.41 -2.74 -12.80
N ALA A 38 7.17 -2.79 -12.30
CA ALA A 38 6.41 -4.04 -12.18
C ALA A 38 6.15 -4.69 -13.55
N SER A 39 5.77 -3.89 -14.55
CA SER A 39 5.50 -4.36 -15.92
C SER A 39 6.76 -4.76 -16.70
N GLN A 40 7.86 -4.01 -16.58
CA GLN A 40 9.16 -4.29 -17.23
C GLN A 40 9.80 -5.59 -16.73
N HIS A 41 9.47 -6.01 -15.51
CA HIS A 41 9.86 -7.32 -14.98
C HIS A 41 8.87 -8.45 -15.31
N GLY A 42 7.87 -8.19 -16.17
CA GLY A 42 6.90 -9.19 -16.61
C GLY A 42 5.90 -9.62 -15.54
N TYR A 43 5.76 -8.88 -14.45
CA TYR A 43 4.82 -9.23 -13.38
C TYR A 43 3.47 -8.57 -13.60
N SER A 44 2.43 -9.40 -13.71
CA SER A 44 1.05 -8.99 -13.54
C SER A 44 0.71 -8.86 -12.04
N PHE A 45 -0.24 -7.99 -11.72
CA PHE A 45 -0.79 -7.91 -10.36
C PHE A 45 -1.41 -9.23 -9.88
N THR A 46 -1.88 -10.05 -10.82
CA THR A 46 -2.33 -11.41 -10.57
C THR A 46 -1.19 -12.32 -10.08
N GLU A 47 0.02 -12.22 -10.64
CA GLU A 47 1.18 -12.98 -10.18
C GLU A 47 1.73 -12.48 -8.84
N ILE A 48 1.60 -11.18 -8.57
CA ILE A 48 1.89 -10.58 -7.26
C ILE A 48 0.92 -11.16 -6.22
N GLY A 49 -0.39 -11.13 -6.51
CA GLY A 49 -1.43 -11.71 -5.67
C GLY A 49 -1.29 -13.21 -5.48
N ALA A 50 -0.95 -13.96 -6.53
CA ALA A 50 -0.71 -15.40 -6.44
C ALA A 50 0.51 -15.75 -5.57
N ALA A 51 1.60 -14.97 -5.67
CA ALA A 51 2.82 -15.21 -4.91
C ALA A 51 2.74 -14.77 -3.44
N LEU A 52 1.93 -13.74 -3.15
CA LEU A 52 1.65 -13.29 -1.78
C LEU A 52 0.55 -14.11 -1.12
N GLY A 53 -0.43 -14.53 -1.91
CA GLY A 53 -1.64 -15.18 -1.47
C GLY A 53 -1.55 -16.68 -1.41
N ILE A 54 -1.40 -17.35 -2.55
CA ILE A 54 -1.66 -18.80 -2.64
C ILE A 54 -0.62 -19.61 -1.87
N THR A 55 0.66 -19.27 -1.98
CA THR A 55 1.73 -20.03 -1.31
C THR A 55 1.80 -19.77 0.20
N ARG A 56 1.56 -18.52 0.64
CA ARG A 56 1.61 -18.14 2.06
C ARG A 56 0.33 -18.52 2.79
N GLN A 57 -0.84 -18.28 2.20
CA GLN A 57 -2.14 -18.76 2.71
C GLN A 57 -2.09 -20.29 2.87
N ALA A 58 -1.70 -21.03 1.82
CA ALA A 58 -1.57 -22.49 1.91
C ALA A 58 -0.55 -22.93 2.96
N ALA A 59 0.59 -22.24 3.09
CA ALA A 59 1.56 -22.54 4.13
C ALA A 59 1.00 -22.30 5.54
N ARG A 60 0.26 -21.21 5.77
CA ARG A 60 -0.35 -20.91 7.07
C ARG A 60 -1.46 -21.90 7.41
N HIS A 61 -2.37 -22.18 6.47
CA HIS A 61 -3.39 -23.24 6.66
C HIS A 61 -2.76 -24.60 6.98
N ARG A 62 -1.59 -24.91 6.42
CA ARG A 62 -0.87 -26.16 6.72
C ARG A 62 -0.14 -26.14 8.06
N LEU A 63 0.49 -25.03 8.43
CA LEU A 63 1.43 -24.95 9.56
C LEU A 63 0.81 -24.45 10.87
N TYR A 64 -0.22 -23.61 10.80
CA TYR A 64 -0.86 -23.03 11.97
C TYR A 64 -1.60 -24.06 12.83
N PRO A 65 -2.32 -25.06 12.27
CA PRO A 65 -2.92 -26.11 13.10
C PRO A 65 -1.92 -26.81 14.02
N SER A 66 -0.73 -27.16 13.50
CA SER A 66 0.34 -27.75 14.31
C SER A 66 0.91 -26.76 15.34
N SER A 67 0.99 -25.47 15.00
CA SER A 67 1.46 -24.43 15.93
C SER A 67 0.49 -24.23 17.10
N VAL A 68 -0.82 -24.30 16.82
CA VAL A 68 -1.89 -24.28 17.82
C VAL A 68 -1.85 -25.52 18.71
N GLN A 69 -1.73 -26.72 18.12
CA GLN A 69 -1.61 -27.97 18.87
C GLN A 69 -0.40 -27.99 19.81
N LEU A 70 0.71 -27.37 19.41
CA LEU A 70 1.94 -27.25 20.22
C LEU A 70 1.89 -26.11 21.24
N GLY A 71 0.77 -25.37 21.34
CA GLY A 71 0.63 -24.24 22.26
C GLY A 71 1.52 -23.03 21.93
N LYS A 72 2.03 -22.94 20.70
CA LYS A 72 2.90 -21.83 20.25
C LYS A 72 2.13 -20.63 19.70
N MET A 73 0.83 -20.80 19.47
CA MET A 73 -0.08 -19.84 18.87
C MET A 73 -1.49 -20.19 19.35
N THR A 74 -2.35 -19.19 19.58
CA THR A 74 -3.77 -19.46 19.88
C THR A 74 -4.54 -19.71 18.58
N GLN A 75 -5.68 -20.41 18.66
CA GLN A 75 -6.55 -20.58 17.49
C GLN A 75 -7.03 -19.22 16.95
N GLU A 76 -7.38 -18.30 17.84
CA GLU A 76 -7.79 -16.94 17.47
C GLU A 76 -6.71 -16.18 16.70
N GLU A 77 -5.45 -16.31 17.12
CA GLU A 77 -4.32 -15.70 16.41
C GLU A 77 -4.12 -16.32 15.03
N ALA A 78 -4.22 -17.65 14.92
CA ALA A 78 -4.13 -18.35 13.65
C ALA A 78 -5.21 -17.88 12.66
N ASP A 79 -6.46 -17.81 13.13
CA ASP A 79 -7.61 -17.39 12.33
C ASP A 79 -7.48 -15.92 11.90
N TYR A 80 -7.06 -15.04 12.82
CA TYR A 80 -6.79 -13.63 12.53
C TYR A 80 -5.72 -13.48 11.44
N GLN A 81 -4.62 -14.20 11.55
CA GLN A 81 -3.50 -14.15 10.60
C GLN A 81 -3.86 -14.72 9.22
N ILE A 82 -4.73 -15.73 9.17
CA ILE A 82 -5.26 -16.26 7.90
C ILE A 82 -6.18 -15.23 7.26
N ALA A 83 -7.18 -14.73 8.00
CA ALA A 83 -8.13 -13.74 7.49
C ALA A 83 -7.44 -12.45 7.01
N LEU A 84 -6.36 -12.04 7.67
CA LEU A 84 -5.58 -10.87 7.28
C LEU A 84 -4.83 -11.06 5.96
N ILE A 85 -4.35 -12.27 5.67
CA ILE A 85 -3.79 -12.57 4.35
C ILE A 85 -4.89 -12.60 3.29
N ASP A 86 -6.02 -13.22 3.58
CA ASP A 86 -7.14 -13.29 2.65
C ASP A 86 -7.62 -11.89 2.27
N ALA A 87 -7.62 -10.97 3.23
CA ALA A 87 -7.88 -9.55 3.00
C ALA A 87 -6.88 -8.90 2.02
N MET A 88 -5.57 -9.16 2.18
CA MET A 88 -4.56 -8.65 1.25
C MET A 88 -4.70 -9.26 -0.15
N ILE A 89 -5.10 -10.54 -0.25
CA ILE A 89 -5.38 -11.20 -1.53
C ILE A 89 -6.58 -10.55 -2.22
N ASP A 90 -7.66 -10.30 -1.47
CA ASP A 90 -8.85 -9.61 -1.97
C ASP A 90 -8.47 -8.23 -2.52
N ASP A 91 -7.68 -7.45 -1.77
CA ASP A 91 -7.22 -6.12 -2.20
C ASP A 91 -6.39 -6.15 -3.48
N VAL A 92 -5.37 -7.02 -3.57
CA VAL A 92 -4.54 -7.13 -4.78
C VAL A 92 -5.38 -7.60 -5.97
N THR A 93 -6.33 -8.51 -5.74
CA THR A 93 -7.23 -9.02 -6.79
C THR A 93 -8.18 -7.93 -7.29
N ARG A 94 -8.85 -7.23 -6.36
CA ARG A 94 -9.74 -6.09 -6.64
C ARG A 94 -8.99 -5.03 -7.43
N TRP A 95 -7.76 -4.75 -7.04
CA TRP A 95 -6.94 -3.76 -7.71
C TRP A 95 -6.43 -4.22 -9.08
N GLY A 96 -6.04 -5.49 -9.22
CA GLY A 96 -5.73 -6.06 -10.53
C GLY A 96 -6.89 -5.93 -11.51
N ARG A 97 -8.13 -6.20 -11.07
CA ARG A 97 -9.35 -5.99 -11.89
C ARG A 97 -9.57 -4.51 -12.20
N TYR A 98 -9.36 -3.63 -11.22
CA TYR A 98 -9.47 -2.19 -11.40
C TYR A 98 -8.52 -1.68 -12.49
N LEU A 99 -7.24 -2.06 -12.42
CA LEU A 99 -6.23 -1.66 -13.40
C LEU A 99 -6.45 -2.26 -14.79
N ALA A 100 -7.06 -3.44 -14.88
CA ALA A 100 -7.43 -4.06 -16.15
C ALA A 100 -8.71 -3.45 -16.76
N SER A 101 -9.44 -2.63 -16.01
CA SER A 101 -10.70 -2.05 -16.48
C SER A 101 -10.47 -1.03 -17.61
N PRO A 102 -11.18 -1.13 -18.75
CA PRO A 102 -11.09 -0.14 -19.83
C PRO A 102 -11.51 1.26 -19.39
N ARG A 103 -12.33 1.37 -18.33
CA ARG A 103 -12.81 2.64 -17.76
C ARG A 103 -11.72 3.38 -17.00
N VAL A 104 -10.67 2.68 -16.60
CA VAL A 104 -9.49 3.27 -16.00
C VAL A 104 -8.63 3.87 -17.13
N HIS A 105 -9.09 4.99 -17.68
CA HIS A 105 -8.25 5.78 -18.56
C HIS A 105 -7.20 6.49 -17.73
N ARG A 106 -5.93 6.22 -18.05
CA ARG A 106 -4.78 6.98 -17.54
C ARG A 106 -4.91 8.40 -18.07
N THR A 107 -5.43 9.31 -17.24
CA THR A 107 -5.45 10.73 -17.60
C THR A 107 -4.00 11.22 -17.72
N ALA A 108 -3.77 12.30 -18.47
CA ALA A 108 -2.45 12.95 -18.58
C ALA A 108 -1.83 13.35 -17.23
N TYR A 109 -2.60 13.28 -16.13
CA TYR A 109 -2.17 13.57 -14.76
C TYR A 109 -2.09 12.34 -13.84
N GLY A 110 -2.19 11.12 -14.38
CA GLY A 110 -2.08 9.88 -13.60
C GLY A 110 -3.23 9.63 -12.61
N ASN A 111 -4.29 10.44 -12.64
CA ASN A 111 -5.45 10.24 -11.79
C ASN A 111 -6.33 9.13 -12.37
N PHE A 112 -6.48 8.06 -11.61
CA PHE A 112 -7.46 7.01 -11.81
C PHE A 112 -8.85 7.58 -11.53
N ARG A 113 -9.62 7.91 -12.57
CA ARG A 113 -10.80 8.79 -12.46
C ARG A 113 -12.13 8.12 -12.20
N ASP A 114 -12.22 6.79 -12.21
CA ASP A 114 -13.49 6.11 -11.92
C ASP A 114 -13.42 5.27 -10.64
N PRO A 115 -13.52 5.91 -9.46
CA PRO A 115 -13.70 5.20 -8.20
C PRO A 115 -14.79 4.14 -8.19
N ALA A 116 -15.87 4.36 -8.95
CA ALA A 116 -16.99 3.43 -8.96
C ALA A 116 -16.63 2.11 -9.67
N ALA A 117 -15.52 2.09 -10.43
CA ALA A 117 -14.98 0.86 -11.01
C ALA A 117 -14.20 0.00 -10.00
N LEU A 118 -13.80 0.53 -8.83
CA LEU A 118 -13.18 -0.27 -7.79
C LEU A 118 -14.27 -0.99 -6.99
N THR A 119 -14.28 -2.32 -7.07
CA THR A 119 -15.20 -3.14 -6.26
C THR A 119 -14.96 -2.87 -4.77
N PRO A 120 -15.99 -2.78 -3.91
CA PRO A 120 -15.81 -2.68 -2.46
C PRO A 120 -15.00 -3.84 -1.88
N LYS A 121 -14.28 -3.60 -0.78
CA LYS A 121 -13.57 -4.64 -0.03
C LYS A 121 -14.55 -5.60 0.64
N THR A 122 -14.17 -6.86 0.77
CA THR A 122 -15.03 -7.90 1.39
C THR A 122 -14.71 -8.17 2.85
N HIS A 123 -13.64 -7.55 3.39
CA HIS A 123 -13.15 -7.77 4.75
C HIS A 123 -13.27 -6.53 5.64
N SER A 124 -13.24 -6.76 6.95
CA SER A 124 -13.37 -5.71 7.98
C SER A 124 -12.05 -5.06 8.39
N PHE A 125 -10.90 -5.63 8.00
CA PHE A 125 -9.60 -5.07 8.39
C PHE A 125 -9.46 -3.60 7.99
N THR A 126 -8.72 -2.87 8.81
CA THR A 126 -8.32 -1.48 8.54
C THR A 126 -7.06 -1.44 7.68
N TRP A 127 -6.85 -0.32 7.00
CA TRP A 127 -5.63 -0.07 6.24
C TRP A 127 -4.37 -0.28 7.11
N HIS A 128 -4.39 0.25 8.35
CA HIS A 128 -3.27 0.09 9.31
C HIS A 128 -2.96 -1.38 9.61
N GLN A 129 -3.99 -2.20 9.84
CA GLN A 129 -3.80 -3.63 10.13
C GLN A 129 -3.14 -4.36 8.95
N ARG A 130 -3.62 -4.10 7.72
CA ARG A 130 -3.04 -4.70 6.51
C ARG A 130 -1.61 -4.24 6.28
N ARG A 131 -1.36 -2.94 6.42
CA ARG A 131 -0.02 -2.35 6.26
C ARG A 131 0.98 -2.89 7.28
N ALA A 132 0.58 -2.99 8.55
CA ALA A 132 1.41 -3.55 9.61
C ALA A 132 1.75 -5.02 9.34
N ALA A 133 0.79 -5.83 8.86
CA ALA A 133 1.06 -7.21 8.46
C ALA A 133 2.11 -7.31 7.34
N ILE A 134 2.03 -6.43 6.34
CA ILE A 134 3.03 -6.39 5.26
C ILE A 134 4.42 -6.03 5.81
N THR A 135 4.50 -5.04 6.71
CA THR A 135 5.77 -4.67 7.36
C THR A 135 6.36 -5.85 8.12
N HIS A 136 5.58 -6.47 9.01
CA HIS A 136 6.04 -7.60 9.81
C HIS A 136 6.50 -8.77 8.93
N GLU A 137 5.82 -9.01 7.81
CA GLU A 137 6.22 -10.04 6.87
C GLU A 137 7.54 -9.69 6.15
N LEU A 138 7.74 -8.43 5.74
CA LEU A 138 9.02 -7.97 5.17
C LEU A 138 10.17 -8.14 6.18
N GLU A 139 9.96 -7.73 7.43
CA GLU A 139 10.93 -7.89 8.52
C GLU A 139 11.24 -9.36 8.81
N TYR A 140 10.21 -10.21 8.83
CA TYR A 140 10.36 -11.66 8.97
C TYR A 140 11.25 -12.23 7.86
N ARG A 141 10.99 -11.85 6.60
CA ARG A 141 11.79 -12.32 5.46
C ARG A 141 13.23 -11.83 5.54
N ALA A 142 13.44 -10.56 5.86
CA ALA A 142 14.78 -10.00 6.04
C ALA A 142 15.59 -10.77 7.08
N ARG A 143 14.94 -11.26 8.15
CA ARG A 143 15.57 -12.08 9.18
C ARG A 143 15.78 -13.54 8.78
N VAL A 144 14.82 -14.16 8.10
CA VAL A 144 14.78 -15.62 7.90
C VAL A 144 15.35 -16.09 6.57
N TYR A 145 15.17 -15.31 5.49
CA TYR A 145 15.64 -15.69 4.16
C TYR A 145 17.15 -15.92 4.08
N PRO A 146 18.02 -15.10 4.71
CA PRO A 146 19.46 -15.36 4.67
C PRO A 146 19.85 -16.75 5.16
N ASP A 147 19.25 -17.22 6.26
CA ASP A 147 19.48 -18.56 6.81
C ASP A 147 18.93 -19.66 5.88
N TRP A 148 17.75 -19.45 5.29
CA TRP A 148 17.18 -20.41 4.33
C TRP A 148 18.01 -20.53 3.06
N ILE A 149 18.54 -19.41 2.56
CA ILE A 149 19.44 -19.37 1.41
C ILE A 149 20.75 -20.10 1.74
N ALA A 150 21.35 -19.82 2.90
CA ALA A 150 22.58 -20.49 3.35
C ALA A 150 22.42 -22.01 3.49
N ARG A 151 21.21 -22.49 3.80
CA ARG A 151 20.86 -23.91 3.91
C ARG A 151 20.36 -24.54 2.60
N GLY A 152 20.33 -23.80 1.49
CA GLY A 152 19.81 -24.28 0.21
C GLY A 152 18.30 -24.57 0.20
N LYS A 153 17.54 -24.00 1.14
CA LYS A 153 16.07 -24.15 1.24
C LYS A 153 15.30 -23.15 0.39
N LEU A 154 15.97 -22.09 -0.07
CA LEU A 154 15.40 -21.02 -0.87
C LEU A 154 16.48 -20.47 -1.79
N GLU A 155 16.19 -20.30 -3.07
CA GLU A 155 17.11 -19.65 -3.99
C GLU A 155 17.11 -18.13 -3.77
N GLN A 156 18.27 -17.48 -3.90
CA GLN A 156 18.40 -16.02 -3.78
C GLN A 156 17.45 -15.29 -4.75
N ALA A 157 17.37 -15.73 -6.00
CA ALA A 157 16.51 -15.13 -7.01
C ALA A 157 15.01 -15.24 -6.66
N GLU A 158 14.60 -16.33 -6.00
CA GLU A 158 13.24 -16.50 -5.51
C GLU A 158 12.96 -15.59 -4.32
N ALA A 159 13.90 -15.52 -3.36
CA ALA A 159 13.83 -14.63 -2.20
C ALA A 159 13.68 -13.15 -2.63
N ASP A 160 14.51 -12.69 -3.57
CA ASP A 160 14.49 -11.33 -4.09
C ASP A 160 13.17 -11.02 -4.79
N ARG A 161 12.66 -11.97 -5.59
CA ARG A 161 11.38 -11.83 -6.28
C ARG A 161 10.23 -11.73 -5.30
N ALA A 162 10.20 -12.59 -4.29
CA ALA A 162 9.17 -12.61 -3.26
C ALA A 162 9.17 -11.31 -2.45
N THR A 163 10.35 -10.84 -2.03
CA THR A 163 10.51 -9.57 -1.30
C THR A 163 10.07 -8.39 -2.15
N ARG A 164 10.53 -8.29 -3.40
CA ARG A 164 10.15 -7.20 -4.32
C ARG A 164 8.64 -7.12 -4.54
N ARG A 165 7.96 -8.27 -4.71
CA ARG A 165 6.50 -8.31 -4.86
C ARG A 165 5.78 -7.82 -3.61
N LEU A 166 6.24 -8.20 -2.41
CA LEU A 166 5.64 -7.73 -1.15
C LEU A 166 5.91 -6.25 -0.91
N SER A 167 7.11 -5.76 -1.21
CA SER A 167 7.45 -4.34 -1.16
C SER A 167 6.58 -3.52 -2.12
N ALA A 168 6.33 -4.01 -3.33
CA ALA A 168 5.41 -3.35 -4.25
C ALA A 168 4.00 -3.24 -3.67
N VAL A 169 3.53 -4.27 -2.95
CA VAL A 169 2.26 -4.19 -2.20
C VAL A 169 2.32 -3.16 -1.08
N ALA A 170 3.40 -3.13 -0.29
CA ALA A 170 3.62 -2.11 0.74
C ALA A 170 3.54 -0.69 0.16
N ASP A 171 4.19 -0.45 -0.99
CA ASP A 171 4.23 0.84 -1.66
C ASP A 171 2.84 1.34 -2.05
N LEU A 172 1.91 0.44 -2.36
CA LEU A 172 0.55 0.80 -2.75
C LEU A 172 -0.31 1.20 -1.58
N TYR A 173 -0.15 0.48 -0.47
CA TYR A 173 -0.75 0.90 0.78
C TYR A 173 -0.16 2.24 1.24
N ASP A 174 1.15 2.47 1.06
CA ASP A 174 1.81 3.76 1.36
C ASP A 174 1.26 4.89 0.47
N ASP A 175 0.99 4.60 -0.80
CA ASP A 175 0.32 5.54 -1.71
C ASP A 175 -1.13 5.84 -1.28
N GLY A 176 -1.70 5.10 -0.33
CA GLY A 176 -3.02 5.36 0.26
C GLY A 176 -4.17 4.61 -0.42
N PHE A 177 -3.88 3.64 -1.28
CA PHE A 177 -4.94 2.80 -1.86
C PHE A 177 -5.69 2.00 -0.78
N ASP A 178 -6.99 1.84 -0.98
CA ASP A 178 -7.92 1.16 -0.06
C ASP A 178 -7.99 1.76 1.36
N TRP A 179 -7.59 3.03 1.48
CA TRP A 179 -7.68 3.77 2.72
C TRP A 179 -9.14 4.12 3.06
N HIS A 180 -9.93 4.56 2.08
CA HIS A 180 -11.29 5.02 2.35
C HIS A 180 -12.24 3.83 2.52
N ALA A 181 -12.80 3.64 3.72
CA ALA A 181 -13.65 2.48 4.04
C ALA A 181 -14.85 2.29 3.10
N ARG A 182 -15.43 3.40 2.61
CA ARG A 182 -16.60 3.42 1.72
C ARG A 182 -16.34 2.94 0.29
N ASN A 183 -15.20 3.33 -0.30
CA ASN A 183 -14.99 3.16 -1.75
C ASN A 183 -13.60 2.63 -2.11
N GLY A 184 -12.75 2.33 -1.12
CA GLY A 184 -11.41 1.79 -1.33
C GLY A 184 -10.47 2.74 -2.07
N LEU A 185 -10.84 4.02 -2.22
CA LEU A 185 -10.02 4.97 -2.95
C LEU A 185 -8.81 5.42 -2.15
N ARG A 186 -7.79 5.84 -2.92
CA ARG A 186 -6.78 6.77 -2.47
C ARG A 186 -7.44 8.02 -1.89
N ILE A 187 -6.89 8.56 -0.81
CA ILE A 187 -7.16 9.96 -0.47
C ILE A 187 -6.65 10.80 -1.63
N LEU A 188 -7.56 11.20 -2.50
CA LEU A 188 -7.25 12.27 -3.43
C LEU A 188 -7.08 13.51 -2.57
N PHE A 189 -5.99 14.24 -2.80
CA PHE A 189 -5.71 15.53 -2.16
C PHE A 189 -6.93 16.46 -2.15
N ASN A 190 -7.77 16.35 -3.17
CA ASN A 190 -8.90 17.22 -3.43
C ASN A 190 -10.22 16.72 -2.81
N VAL A 191 -10.22 15.60 -2.07
CA VAL A 191 -11.43 15.07 -1.43
C VAL A 191 -11.51 15.61 -0.01
N THR A 192 -12.48 16.51 0.21
CA THR A 192 -12.83 17.00 1.54
C THR A 192 -13.46 15.86 2.35
N PRO A 193 -12.88 15.45 3.48
CA PRO A 193 -13.50 14.46 4.35
C PRO A 193 -14.85 14.97 4.85
N THR A 194 -15.86 14.12 4.84
CA THR A 194 -17.25 14.45 5.22
C THR A 194 -17.62 13.95 6.61
N THR A 195 -16.78 13.10 7.21
CA THR A 195 -16.98 12.56 8.56
C THR A 195 -15.73 12.74 9.43
N ALA A 196 -15.90 12.65 10.75
CA ALA A 196 -14.79 12.68 11.71
C ALA A 196 -13.80 11.53 11.46
N ALA A 197 -14.32 10.31 11.23
CA ALA A 197 -13.51 9.14 10.92
C ALA A 197 -12.70 9.31 9.61
N GLU A 198 -13.28 9.93 8.58
CA GLU A 198 -12.55 10.27 7.35
C GLU A 198 -11.46 11.32 7.60
N THR A 199 -11.71 12.29 8.49
CA THR A 199 -10.75 13.35 8.83
C THR A 199 -9.55 12.80 9.62
N GLU A 200 -9.81 11.95 10.60
CA GLU A 200 -8.80 11.29 11.43
C GLU A 200 -7.89 10.45 10.56
N ALA A 201 -8.47 9.51 9.81
CA ALA A 201 -7.65 8.63 9.01
C ALA A 201 -6.90 9.40 7.88
N GLN A 202 -7.42 10.57 7.42
CA GLN A 202 -6.74 11.39 6.42
C GLN A 202 -5.50 12.03 7.03
N THR A 203 -5.63 12.48 8.28
CA THR A 203 -4.52 13.02 9.05
C THR A 203 -3.47 11.93 9.27
N ASP A 204 -3.87 10.72 9.67
CA ASP A 204 -2.97 9.58 9.87
C ASP A 204 -2.22 9.19 8.59
N TRP A 205 -2.94 9.03 7.48
CA TRP A 205 -2.31 8.75 6.18
C TRP A 205 -1.35 9.87 5.79
N TRP A 206 -1.70 11.13 6.04
CA TRP A 206 -0.83 12.25 5.69
C TRP A 206 0.47 12.29 6.49
N HIS A 207 0.40 11.97 7.78
CA HIS A 207 1.58 11.79 8.62
C HIS A 207 2.46 10.66 8.08
N HIS A 208 1.87 9.49 7.83
CA HIS A 208 2.57 8.33 7.27
C HIS A 208 3.22 8.63 5.92
N TYR A 209 2.45 9.19 4.98
CA TYR A 209 2.91 9.55 3.64
C TYR A 209 4.10 10.51 3.70
N ARG A 210 4.06 11.54 4.56
CA ARG A 210 5.21 12.44 4.74
C ARG A 210 6.43 11.69 5.22
N THR A 211 6.30 10.84 6.24
CA THR A 211 7.40 10.03 6.75
C THR A 211 8.01 9.17 5.64
N VAL A 212 7.17 8.51 4.83
CA VAL A 212 7.63 7.68 3.71
C VAL A 212 8.31 8.53 2.62
N MET A 213 7.75 9.66 2.23
CA MET A 213 8.33 10.52 1.19
C MET A 213 9.64 11.16 1.63
N GLN A 214 9.76 11.57 2.89
CA GLN A 214 11.02 12.05 3.47
C GLN A 214 12.07 10.94 3.48
N ALA A 215 11.71 9.74 3.93
CA ALA A 215 12.63 8.59 3.93
C ALA A 215 13.11 8.22 2.51
N ARG A 216 12.28 8.45 1.49
CA ARG A 216 12.63 8.24 0.07
C ARG A 216 13.39 9.41 -0.57
N GLY A 217 13.62 10.51 0.16
CA GLY A 217 14.28 11.70 -0.35
C GLY A 217 13.43 12.52 -1.34
N PHE A 218 12.12 12.25 -1.43
CA PHE A 218 11.21 13.01 -2.28
C PHE A 218 10.74 14.32 -1.65
N MET A 219 10.99 14.53 -0.35
CA MET A 219 10.72 15.77 0.37
C MET A 219 11.96 16.20 1.14
N ALA A 220 12.37 17.46 1.00
CA ALA A 220 13.46 18.02 1.79
C ALA A 220 13.12 17.97 3.29
N SER A 221 14.11 17.61 4.12
CA SER A 221 14.00 17.54 5.59
C SER A 221 13.72 18.90 6.23
N ASP A 222 14.03 19.99 5.51
CA ASP A 222 14.22 21.32 6.10
C ASP A 222 13.04 22.28 5.90
N GLN A 223 11.84 21.77 5.60
CA GLN A 223 10.67 22.60 5.85
C GLN A 223 10.44 22.68 7.36
N LYS A 224 11.14 23.65 7.97
CA LYS A 224 10.82 24.25 9.27
C LYS A 224 9.31 24.20 9.43
N GLU A 225 8.89 23.63 10.56
CA GLU A 225 7.52 23.68 11.04
C GLU A 225 6.96 25.08 10.77
N LEU A 226 6.18 25.20 9.70
CA LEU A 226 5.20 26.27 9.57
C LEU A 226 4.19 25.93 10.66
N ALA A 227 4.51 26.44 11.86
CA ALA A 227 3.65 26.43 13.01
C ALA A 227 2.27 26.91 12.55
N LEU A 228 1.32 25.99 12.63
CA LEU A 228 -0.10 26.24 12.57
C LEU A 228 -0.59 26.36 14.00
#